data_AF-A0A146KF96-F1
#
_entry.id   AF-A0A146KF96-F1
#
_cell.length_a   1.000
_cell.length_b   1.000
_cell.length_c   1.000
_cell.angle_alpha   90.00
_cell.angle_beta   90.00
_cell.angle_gamma   90.00
#
_symmetry.space_group_name_H-M   'P 1'
#
loop_
_entity.id
_entity.type
_entity.pdbx_description
1 polymer ?
#
loop_
_entity_poly.entity_id
_entity_poly.type
_entity_poly.pdbx_seq_one_letter_code
_entity_poly.pdbx_strand_id
1 'polypeptide(L)'
;ILMFIEIILNKISFEKRSLSPQRTLKKQELLSFFWHLFLTTIGMVLYLTVGRHAFNKKIQKIFSLSVFIYSFIQYLTSLITIITMDPGFVTKNKIKIVSETDQNAEYCEKCAQIKPERTHHCSKCGFCVDMFDHHCPYVLNCIGRNSFPYFFKFLVYATLSSFLSIIQVPISFVRNRLYADLHIIKLILLVFTWYFSIIGFVFPLLMLMSSVKRMRTDLLIIERRQIMQLIRSSADKTEIKRLRKLLRTPVSPIRKFAGKNWFWFLIKVGQ
;
A
#
# COMPACT_ATOMS: atom_id res chain seq x y z
N ILE A 1 20.83 7.66 12.61
CA ILE A 1 19.61 7.08 11.98
C ILE A 1 18.43 7.06 12.96
N LEU A 2 18.53 6.40 14.13
CA LEU A 2 17.46 6.39 15.15
C LEU A 2 17.03 7.80 15.59
N MET A 3 17.98 8.69 15.88
CA MET A 3 17.72 10.11 16.18
C MET A 3 17.02 10.86 15.02
N PHE A 4 17.40 10.56 13.77
CA PHE A 4 16.83 11.21 12.58
C PHE A 4 15.40 10.71 12.31
N ILE A 5 15.15 9.43 12.61
CA ILE A 5 13.82 8.82 12.58
C ILE A 5 12.98 9.35 13.73
N GLU A 6 13.52 9.52 14.94
CA GLU A 6 12.84 10.19 16.05
C GLU A 6 12.50 11.64 15.73
N ILE A 7 13.39 12.38 15.07
CA ILE A 7 13.13 13.75 14.61
C ILE A 7 12.03 13.77 13.55
N ILE A 8 12.05 12.86 12.57
CA ILE A 8 11.00 12.74 11.55
C ILE A 8 9.67 12.31 12.18
N LEU A 9 9.66 11.30 13.05
CA LEU A 9 8.49 10.83 13.78
C LEU A 9 7.95 11.93 14.71
N ASN A 10 8.81 12.70 15.38
CA ASN A 10 8.42 13.84 16.20
C ASN A 10 7.86 14.98 15.35
N LYS A 11 8.44 15.26 14.18
CA LYS A 11 7.97 16.31 13.25
C LYS A 11 6.62 15.94 12.61
N ILE A 12 6.44 14.67 12.21
CA ILE A 12 5.16 14.10 11.76
C ILE A 12 4.14 14.08 12.91
N SER A 13 4.57 13.83 14.15
CA SER A 13 3.70 13.91 15.33
C SER A 13 3.28 15.34 15.64
N PHE A 14 4.11 16.34 15.32
CA PHE A 14 3.86 17.75 15.61
C PHE A 14 2.82 18.36 14.67
N GLU A 15 2.78 17.96 13.40
CA GLU A 15 1.69 18.35 12.47
C GLU A 15 0.37 17.60 12.76
N LYS A 16 0.43 16.33 13.20
CA LYS A 16 -0.76 15.57 13.65
C LYS A 16 -1.30 16.02 15.03
N ARG A 17 -0.54 16.83 15.79
CA ARG A 17 -0.85 17.27 17.17
C ARG A 17 -1.96 18.31 17.28
N SER A 18 -2.32 19.01 16.20
CA SER A 18 -3.46 19.95 16.25
C SER A 18 -4.82 19.24 16.31
N LEU A 19 -4.85 17.92 16.07
CA LEU A 19 -6.08 17.13 16.04
C LEU A 19 -6.02 15.84 16.87
N SER A 20 -4.88 15.41 17.45
CA SER A 20 -4.76 14.13 18.16
C SER A 20 -4.03 14.19 19.53
N PRO A 21 -4.48 13.45 20.57
CA PRO A 21 -3.71 13.28 21.79
C PRO A 21 -2.43 12.49 21.50
N GLN A 22 -1.35 12.81 22.22
CA GLN A 22 -0.02 12.21 22.04
C GLN A 22 -0.08 10.67 22.05
N ARG A 23 0.09 10.06 20.87
CA ARG A 23 0.20 8.61 20.72
C ARG A 23 1.60 8.16 21.13
N THR A 24 1.70 7.31 22.16
CA THR A 24 2.90 6.54 22.44
C THR A 24 3.01 5.36 21.47
N LEU A 25 4.06 5.36 20.63
CA LEU A 25 4.39 4.22 19.75
C LEU A 25 4.69 2.97 20.60
N LYS A 26 4.02 1.85 20.32
CA LYS A 26 4.33 0.60 21.03
C LYS A 26 5.65 0.03 20.51
N LYS A 27 6.48 -0.52 21.40
CA LYS A 27 7.75 -1.18 21.07
C LYS A 27 7.61 -2.21 19.94
N GLN A 28 6.51 -2.95 19.89
CA GLN A 28 6.20 -3.93 18.85
C GLN A 28 5.99 -3.30 17.46
N GLU A 29 5.34 -2.13 17.38
CA GLU A 29 5.14 -1.43 16.11
C GLU A 29 6.48 -0.91 15.56
N LEU A 30 7.29 -0.33 16.45
CA LEU A 30 8.63 0.14 16.13
C LEU A 30 9.54 -1.01 15.67
N LEU A 31 9.48 -2.15 16.37
CA LEU A 31 10.21 -3.35 15.98
C LEU A 31 9.77 -3.86 14.61
N SER A 32 8.46 -3.92 14.35
CA SER A 32 7.91 -4.33 13.05
C SER A 32 8.36 -3.40 11.91
N PHE A 33 8.38 -2.09 12.15
CA PHE A 33 8.86 -1.09 11.19
C PHE A 33 10.35 -1.29 10.87
N PHE A 34 11.20 -1.37 11.91
CA PHE A 34 12.64 -1.56 11.72
C PHE A 34 12.97 -2.91 11.10
N TRP A 35 12.23 -3.97 11.46
CA TRP A 35 12.38 -5.28 10.86
C TRP A 35 12.10 -5.25 9.36
N HIS A 36 11.02 -4.58 8.93
CA HIS A 36 10.70 -4.45 7.52
C HIS A 36 11.75 -3.64 6.75
N LEU A 37 12.19 -2.51 7.33
CA LEU A 37 13.26 -1.70 6.75
C LEU A 37 14.54 -2.53 6.58
N PHE A 38 14.95 -3.24 7.63
CA PHE A 38 16.11 -4.14 7.61
C PHE A 38 16.02 -5.21 6.52
N LEU A 39 14.88 -5.92 6.41
CA LEU A 39 14.68 -6.92 5.37
C LEU A 39 14.81 -6.34 3.95
N THR A 40 14.25 -5.15 3.71
CA THR A 40 14.34 -4.50 2.40
C THR A 40 15.74 -3.98 2.08
N THR A 41 16.46 -3.43 3.05
CA THR A 41 17.87 -3.01 2.88
C THR A 41 18.78 -4.22 2.64
N ILE A 42 18.58 -5.32 3.36
CA ILE A 42 19.32 -6.57 3.13
C ILE A 42 19.03 -7.12 1.74
N GLY A 43 17.76 -7.17 1.31
CA GLY A 43 17.41 -7.60 -0.04
C GLY A 43 18.15 -6.80 -1.13
N MET A 44 18.26 -5.47 -0.96
CA MET A 44 19.01 -4.61 -1.87
C MET A 44 20.52 -4.90 -1.86
N VAL A 45 21.13 -5.01 -0.68
CA VAL A 45 22.57 -5.31 -0.56
C VAL A 45 22.88 -6.67 -1.18
N LEU A 46 22.02 -7.66 -0.96
CA LEU A 46 22.17 -9.01 -1.49
C LEU A 46 21.97 -9.05 -3.02
N TYR A 47 21.05 -8.26 -3.57
CA TYR A 47 20.92 -8.08 -5.02
C TYR A 47 22.18 -7.48 -5.64
N LEU A 48 22.76 -6.44 -5.02
CA LEU A 48 23.98 -5.77 -5.50
C LEU A 48 25.21 -6.70 -5.43
N THR A 49 25.29 -7.54 -4.40
CA THR A 49 26.44 -8.42 -4.19
C THR A 49 26.35 -9.70 -5.02
N VAL A 50 25.15 -10.27 -5.21
CA VAL A 50 24.99 -11.59 -5.87
C VAL A 50 24.02 -11.61 -7.05
N GLY A 51 22.89 -10.91 -6.99
CA GLY A 51 21.88 -10.89 -8.06
C GLY A 51 22.39 -10.40 -9.41
N ARG A 52 23.30 -9.42 -9.42
CA ARG A 52 23.93 -8.91 -10.67
C ARG A 52 24.69 -9.96 -11.48
N HIS A 53 25.08 -11.07 -10.84
CA HIS A 53 25.77 -12.18 -11.48
C HIS A 53 24.83 -13.12 -12.25
N ALA A 54 23.54 -12.79 -12.38
CA ALA A 54 22.57 -13.49 -13.23
C ALA A 54 22.65 -13.08 -14.72
N PHE A 55 23.27 -11.94 -15.05
CA PHE A 55 23.35 -11.42 -16.43
C PHE A 55 24.78 -11.38 -17.00
N ASN A 56 25.01 -11.85 -18.24
CA ASN A 56 26.36 -11.96 -18.82
C ASN A 56 26.73 -10.66 -19.54
N LYS A 57 25.78 -10.12 -20.30
CA LYS A 57 25.98 -8.90 -21.07
C LYS A 57 25.94 -7.68 -20.14
N LYS A 58 26.86 -6.74 -20.31
CA LYS A 58 26.91 -5.46 -19.56
C LYS A 58 25.56 -4.74 -19.60
N ILE A 59 24.90 -4.73 -20.77
CA ILE A 59 23.60 -4.09 -20.95
C ILE A 59 22.50 -4.69 -20.06
N GLN A 60 22.49 -6.02 -19.89
CA GLN A 60 21.50 -6.71 -19.05
C GLN A 60 21.73 -6.40 -17.56
N LYS A 61 23.00 -6.33 -17.13
CA LYS A 61 23.36 -5.92 -15.76
C LYS A 61 22.89 -4.50 -15.47
N ILE A 62 23.16 -3.56 -16.39
CA ILE A 62 22.72 -2.16 -16.27
C ILE A 62 21.20 -2.10 -16.22
N PHE A 63 20.51 -2.73 -17.16
CA PHE A 63 19.05 -2.74 -17.21
C PHE A 63 18.43 -3.27 -15.92
N SER A 64 18.90 -4.43 -15.44
CA SER A 64 18.42 -5.02 -14.18
C SER A 64 18.68 -4.10 -12.99
N LEU A 65 19.88 -3.51 -12.90
CA LEU A 65 20.21 -2.56 -11.84
C LEU A 65 19.30 -1.33 -11.87
N SER A 66 19.05 -0.76 -13.05
CA SER A 66 18.14 0.38 -13.21
C SER A 66 16.72 0.05 -12.77
N VAL A 67 16.19 -1.13 -13.15
CA VAL A 67 14.85 -1.59 -12.73
C VAL A 67 14.78 -1.76 -11.22
N PHE A 68 15.82 -2.33 -10.61
CA PHE A 68 15.87 -2.54 -9.16
C PHE A 68 15.95 -1.21 -8.39
N ILE A 69 16.84 -0.29 -8.81
CA ILE A 69 16.97 1.05 -8.23
C ILE A 69 15.65 1.81 -8.35
N TYR A 70 15.03 1.81 -9.52
CA TYR A 70 13.74 2.47 -9.73
C TYR A 70 12.66 1.88 -8.81
N SER A 71 12.57 0.55 -8.71
CA SER A 71 11.60 -0.11 -7.83
C SER A 71 11.84 0.23 -6.37
N PHE A 72 13.10 0.31 -5.94
CA PHE A 72 13.49 0.71 -4.59
C PHE A 72 13.14 2.17 -4.28
N ILE A 73 13.37 3.10 -5.22
CA ILE A 73 12.96 4.50 -5.08
C ILE A 73 11.45 4.61 -4.94
N GLN A 74 10.68 3.89 -5.75
CA GLN A 74 9.23 3.91 -5.67
C GLN A 74 8.69 3.30 -4.37
N TYR A 75 9.33 2.23 -3.90
CA TYR A 75 9.06 1.63 -2.59
C TYR A 75 9.30 2.64 -1.46
N LEU A 76 10.48 3.28 -1.42
CA LEU A 76 10.85 4.23 -0.38
C LEU A 76 9.96 5.47 -0.38
N THR A 77 9.73 6.06 -1.55
CA THR A 77 8.87 7.25 -1.66
C THR A 77 7.46 6.93 -1.22
N SER A 78 6.89 5.80 -1.65
CA SER A 78 5.55 5.36 -1.21
C SER A 78 5.50 5.16 0.30
N LEU A 79 6.51 4.47 0.88
CA LEU A 79 6.61 4.26 2.32
C LEU A 79 6.65 5.59 3.09
N ILE A 80 7.52 6.52 2.67
CA ILE A 80 7.63 7.84 3.28
C ILE A 80 6.30 8.58 3.20
N THR A 81 5.66 8.63 2.03
CA THR A 81 4.36 9.29 1.88
C THR A 81 3.32 8.68 2.82
N ILE A 82 3.20 7.35 2.90
CA ILE A 82 2.20 6.69 3.77
C ILE A 82 2.43 7.05 5.23
N ILE A 83 3.68 7.09 5.69
CA ILE A 83 4.01 7.41 7.09
C ILE A 83 3.65 8.87 7.40
N THR A 84 3.96 9.79 6.48
CA THR A 84 3.81 11.24 6.71
C THR A 84 2.39 11.73 6.50
N MET A 85 1.63 11.15 5.56
CA MET A 85 0.36 11.73 5.16
C MET A 85 -0.77 11.55 6.19
N ASP A 86 -1.75 12.45 6.12
CA ASP A 86 -3.06 12.25 6.72
C ASP A 86 -3.80 11.13 5.96
N PRO A 87 -4.15 10.01 6.62
CA PRO A 87 -4.84 8.90 5.99
C PRO A 87 -6.27 9.22 5.54
N GLY A 88 -6.82 10.37 5.96
CA GLY A 88 -8.18 10.81 5.74
C GLY A 88 -8.98 10.91 7.04
N PHE A 89 -8.41 11.50 8.10
CA PHE A 89 -9.14 11.72 9.34
C PHE A 89 -10.40 12.56 9.11
N VAL A 90 -11.49 12.19 9.77
CA VAL A 90 -12.77 12.90 9.64
C VAL A 90 -12.77 14.15 10.52
N THR A 91 -12.92 15.32 9.88
CA THR A 91 -13.01 16.63 10.53
C THR A 91 -14.45 17.12 10.62
N LYS A 92 -14.73 18.08 11.51
CA LYS A 92 -16.06 18.66 11.74
C LYS A 92 -16.72 19.25 10.48
N ASN A 93 -15.93 19.86 9.58
CA ASN A 93 -16.47 20.43 8.33
C ASN A 93 -17.00 19.35 7.38
N LYS A 94 -16.32 18.21 7.31
CA LYS A 94 -16.75 17.07 6.48
C LYS A 94 -18.07 16.48 6.96
N ILE A 95 -18.34 16.57 8.27
CA ILE A 95 -19.57 16.07 8.88
C ILE A 95 -20.78 16.90 8.46
N LYS A 96 -20.68 18.24 8.43
CA LYS A 96 -21.79 19.12 8.01
C LYS A 96 -22.31 18.75 6.62
N ILE A 97 -21.39 18.52 5.67
CA ILE A 97 -21.72 18.14 4.30
C ILE A 97 -22.42 16.77 4.24
N VAL A 98 -21.98 15.83 5.09
CA VAL A 98 -22.53 14.47 5.12
C VAL A 98 -23.91 14.43 5.78
N SER A 99 -24.13 15.17 6.87
CA SER A 99 -25.44 15.22 7.53
C SER A 99 -26.54 15.77 6.60
N GLU A 100 -26.18 16.58 5.62
CA GLU A 100 -27.13 17.10 4.62
C GLU A 100 -27.40 16.11 3.48
N THR A 101 -26.51 15.13 3.25
CA THR A 101 -26.52 14.27 2.05
C THR A 101 -26.79 12.79 2.32
N ASP A 102 -26.54 12.28 3.53
CA ASP A 102 -26.67 10.86 3.87
C ASP A 102 -27.54 10.64 5.11
N GLN A 103 -28.78 10.19 4.88
CA GLN A 103 -29.77 9.94 5.94
C GLN A 103 -29.45 8.69 6.79
N ASN A 104 -28.48 7.85 6.39
CA ASN A 104 -28.13 6.61 7.10
C ASN A 104 -26.76 6.68 7.81
N ALA A 105 -26.23 7.89 8.04
CA ALA A 105 -24.92 8.05 8.64
C ALA A 105 -24.89 7.55 10.10
N GLU A 106 -23.98 6.63 10.41
CA GLU A 106 -23.82 6.05 11.76
C GLU A 106 -23.13 7.03 12.72
N TYR A 107 -23.31 6.88 14.04
CA TYR A 107 -22.61 7.71 15.02
C TYR A 107 -21.36 7.02 15.59
N CYS A 108 -20.32 7.79 15.92
CA CYS A 108 -19.15 7.33 16.68
C CYS A 108 -19.18 7.93 18.08
N GLU A 109 -19.42 7.07 19.08
CA GLU A 109 -19.41 7.47 20.49
C GLU A 109 -18.04 8.01 20.93
N LYS A 110 -16.95 7.33 20.55
CA LYS A 110 -15.58 7.69 20.95
C LYS A 110 -15.12 9.06 20.44
N CYS A 111 -15.56 9.43 19.25
CA CYS A 111 -15.25 10.73 18.65
C CYS A 111 -16.38 11.74 18.80
N ALA A 112 -17.49 11.35 19.43
CA ALA A 112 -18.73 12.12 19.56
C ALA A 112 -19.18 12.79 18.25
N GLN A 113 -19.15 12.05 17.13
CA GLN A 113 -19.45 12.60 15.81
C GLN A 113 -20.12 11.60 14.86
N ILE A 114 -20.87 12.11 13.88
CA ILE A 114 -21.45 11.32 12.80
C ILE A 114 -20.31 10.79 11.90
N LYS A 115 -20.39 9.52 11.54
CA LYS A 115 -19.50 8.79 10.65
C LYS A 115 -20.05 8.89 9.22
N PRO A 116 -19.29 9.49 8.29
CA PRO A 116 -19.56 9.31 6.87
C PRO A 116 -19.55 7.84 6.49
N GLU A 117 -20.22 7.51 5.38
CA GLU A 117 -20.20 6.16 4.82
C GLU A 117 -18.77 5.56 4.79
N ARG A 118 -18.63 4.31 5.26
CA ARG A 118 -17.37 3.53 5.29
C ARG A 118 -16.24 4.15 6.13
N THR A 119 -16.60 5.06 7.04
CA THR A 119 -15.71 5.56 8.08
C THR A 119 -15.71 4.62 9.28
N HIS A 120 -14.54 4.28 9.80
CA HIS A 120 -14.41 3.53 11.05
C HIS A 120 -13.44 4.21 12.01
N HIS A 121 -13.71 4.04 13.31
CA HIS A 121 -12.83 4.54 14.36
C HIS A 121 -11.64 3.60 14.55
N CYS A 122 -10.43 4.09 14.35
CA CYS A 122 -9.23 3.33 14.67
C CYS A 122 -8.88 3.54 16.14
N SER A 123 -9.00 2.49 16.96
CA SER A 123 -8.63 2.53 18.37
C SER A 123 -7.15 2.81 18.63
N LYS A 124 -6.27 2.55 17.64
CA LYS A 124 -4.83 2.83 17.71
C LYS A 124 -4.51 4.29 17.42
N CYS A 125 -5.18 4.87 16.42
CA CYS A 125 -4.99 6.27 16.01
C CYS A 125 -5.82 7.21 16.91
N GLY A 126 -6.95 6.76 17.47
CA GLY A 126 -7.87 7.57 18.30
C GLY A 126 -8.91 8.36 17.51
N PHE A 127 -8.97 8.19 16.18
CA PHE A 127 -9.80 8.98 15.27
C PHE A 127 -10.58 8.09 14.31
N CYS A 128 -11.71 8.63 13.86
CA CYS A 128 -12.41 8.16 12.67
C CYS A 128 -11.59 8.45 11.41
N VAL A 129 -11.35 7.41 10.61
CA VAL A 129 -10.66 7.49 9.33
C VAL A 129 -11.66 7.19 8.23
N ASP A 130 -11.73 8.04 7.23
CA ASP A 130 -12.60 7.86 6.06
C ASP A 130 -12.07 6.74 5.15
N MET A 131 -12.99 5.92 4.63
CA MET A 131 -12.68 4.69 3.89
C MET A 131 -11.63 3.83 4.61
N PHE A 132 -11.77 3.69 5.93
CA PHE A 132 -10.79 2.97 6.75
C PHE A 132 -10.68 1.52 6.30
N ASP A 133 -9.45 1.09 6.01
CA ASP A 133 -9.12 -0.30 5.70
C ASP A 133 -8.57 -0.98 6.96
N HIS A 134 -7.41 -0.51 7.44
CA HIS A 134 -6.77 -1.06 8.63
C HIS A 134 -5.74 -0.09 9.22
N HIS A 135 -5.31 -0.35 10.45
CA HIS A 135 -4.12 0.27 11.02
C HIS A 135 -2.91 -0.61 10.73
N CYS A 136 -1.93 -0.09 10.00
CA CYS A 136 -0.79 -0.88 9.56
C CYS A 136 0.44 -0.61 10.46
N PRO A 137 0.91 -1.61 11.22
CA PRO A 137 2.10 -1.43 12.07
C PRO A 137 3.39 -1.28 11.26
N TYR A 138 3.43 -1.74 10.01
CA TYR A 138 4.63 -1.65 9.14
C TYR A 138 4.91 -0.25 8.61
N VAL A 139 3.89 0.61 8.57
CA VAL A 139 4.00 2.01 8.13
C VAL A 139 3.62 2.97 9.26
N LEU A 140 3.38 2.44 10.46
CA LEU A 140 3.03 3.17 11.68
C LEU A 140 1.83 4.12 11.53
N ASN A 141 0.99 3.92 10.51
CA ASN A 141 -0.12 4.80 10.17
C ASN A 141 -1.38 4.01 9.79
N CYS A 142 -2.52 4.69 9.86
CA CYS A 142 -3.80 4.18 9.38
C CYS A 142 -3.81 4.13 7.83
N ILE A 143 -4.40 3.10 7.25
CA ILE A 143 -4.68 2.99 5.81
C ILE A 143 -6.13 3.38 5.58
N GLY A 144 -6.34 4.49 4.89
CA GLY A 144 -7.65 5.08 4.62
C GLY A 144 -7.72 5.68 3.23
N ARG A 145 -8.72 6.53 2.95
CA ARG A 145 -8.96 7.10 1.61
C ARG A 145 -7.71 7.68 0.95
N ASN A 146 -6.95 8.49 1.69
CA ASN A 146 -5.83 9.23 1.13
C ASN A 146 -4.57 8.38 1.02
N SER A 147 -4.36 7.47 1.97
CA SER A 147 -3.14 6.65 2.03
C SER A 147 -3.22 5.33 1.27
N PHE A 148 -4.43 4.86 0.97
CA PHE A 148 -4.63 3.60 0.23
C PHE A 148 -3.94 3.53 -1.14
N PRO A 149 -3.98 4.56 -2.02
CA PRO A 149 -3.30 4.49 -3.32
C PRO A 149 -1.78 4.29 -3.19
N TYR A 150 -1.16 4.96 -2.21
CA TYR A 150 0.27 4.83 -1.96
C TYR A 150 0.61 3.50 -1.29
N PHE A 151 -0.27 3.01 -0.40
CA PHE A 151 -0.15 1.68 0.17
C PHE A 151 -0.23 0.59 -0.90
N PHE A 152 -1.15 0.72 -1.84
CA PHE A 152 -1.26 -0.17 -2.99
C PHE A 152 0.02 -0.14 -3.85
N LYS A 153 0.53 1.05 -4.16
CA LYS A 153 1.79 1.23 -4.89
C LYS A 153 2.98 0.62 -4.16
N PHE A 154 3.09 0.85 -2.85
CA PHE A 154 4.08 0.22 -1.97
C PHE A 154 4.06 -1.31 -2.09
N LEU A 155 2.87 -1.93 -2.04
CA LEU A 155 2.72 -3.38 -2.19
C LEU A 155 3.13 -3.88 -3.59
N VAL A 156 2.81 -3.14 -4.66
CA VAL A 156 3.21 -3.48 -6.04
C VAL A 156 4.73 -3.52 -6.16
N TYR A 157 5.43 -2.48 -5.70
CA TYR A 157 6.89 -2.41 -5.82
C TYR A 157 7.62 -3.37 -4.87
N ALA A 158 7.05 -3.64 -3.68
CA ALA A 158 7.57 -4.67 -2.78
C ALA A 158 7.45 -6.08 -3.41
N THR A 159 6.30 -6.39 -4.00
CA THR A 159 6.04 -7.66 -4.67
C THR A 159 6.95 -7.82 -5.90
N LEU A 160 7.04 -6.78 -6.74
CA LEU A 160 7.87 -6.80 -7.96
C LEU A 160 9.36 -6.99 -7.64
N SER A 161 9.89 -6.22 -6.68
CA SER A 161 11.31 -6.31 -6.30
C SER A 161 11.66 -7.69 -5.75
N SER A 162 10.78 -8.26 -4.93
CA SER A 162 10.97 -9.59 -4.36
C SER A 162 10.86 -10.69 -5.43
N PHE A 163 9.91 -10.57 -6.35
CA PHE A 163 9.76 -11.50 -7.48
C PHE A 163 11.01 -11.52 -8.39
N LEU A 164 11.54 -10.35 -8.74
CA LEU A 164 12.77 -10.24 -9.52
C LEU A 164 13.95 -10.92 -8.79
N SER A 165 14.06 -10.71 -7.47
CA SER A 165 15.10 -11.33 -6.65
C SER A 165 14.96 -12.86 -6.58
N ILE A 166 13.74 -13.39 -6.46
CA ILE A 166 13.46 -14.84 -6.45
C ILE A 166 13.93 -15.50 -7.74
N ILE A 167 13.74 -14.86 -8.91
CA ILE A 167 14.15 -15.42 -10.20
C ILE A 167 15.67 -15.30 -10.40
N GLN A 168 16.26 -14.16 -10.03
CA GLN A 168 17.66 -13.88 -10.30
C GLN A 168 18.62 -14.70 -9.43
N VAL A 169 18.27 -14.99 -8.18
CA VAL A 169 19.13 -15.71 -7.24
C VAL A 169 19.48 -17.13 -7.73
N PRO A 170 18.53 -17.98 -8.16
CA PRO A 170 18.83 -19.28 -8.77
C PRO A 170 19.67 -19.18 -10.04
N ILE A 171 19.41 -18.19 -10.91
CA ILE A 171 20.18 -17.97 -12.14
C ILE A 171 21.63 -17.61 -11.79
N SER A 172 21.83 -16.71 -10.83
CA SER A 172 23.16 -16.39 -10.29
C SER A 172 23.85 -17.61 -9.69
N PHE A 173 23.12 -18.47 -8.96
CA PHE A 173 23.68 -19.70 -8.37
C PHE A 173 24.15 -20.69 -9.43
N VAL A 174 23.30 -21.05 -10.40
CA VAL A 174 23.64 -22.00 -11.47
C VAL A 174 24.82 -21.50 -12.28
N ARG A 175 24.86 -20.19 -12.57
CA ARG A 175 25.92 -19.64 -13.40
C ARG A 175 27.22 -19.38 -12.64
N ASN A 176 27.15 -19.04 -11.35
CA ASN A 176 28.35 -18.97 -10.52
C ASN A 176 28.87 -20.36 -10.13
N ARG A 177 28.09 -21.43 -10.23
CA ARG A 177 28.59 -22.81 -10.15
C ARG A 177 29.58 -23.17 -11.27
N LEU A 178 29.57 -22.44 -12.39
CA LEU A 178 30.62 -22.51 -13.42
C LEU A 178 31.91 -21.76 -13.03
N TYR A 179 31.88 -20.96 -11.96
CA TYR A 179 33.03 -20.27 -11.37
C TYR A 179 33.35 -20.94 -10.02
N ALA A 180 34.04 -22.07 -10.07
CA ALA A 180 34.16 -23.09 -9.03
C ALA A 180 34.87 -22.71 -7.71
N ASP A 181 35.10 -21.43 -7.41
CA ASP A 181 35.83 -20.97 -6.20
C ASP A 181 34.91 -20.36 -5.13
N LEU A 182 33.63 -20.77 -5.08
CA LEU A 182 32.65 -20.18 -4.17
C LEU A 182 32.89 -20.59 -2.71
N HIS A 183 33.62 -19.75 -1.98
CA HIS A 183 33.68 -19.74 -0.51
C HIS A 183 32.28 -19.89 0.11
N ILE A 184 32.16 -20.75 1.13
CA ILE A 184 30.92 -21.09 1.88
C ILE A 184 30.05 -19.87 2.25
N ILE A 185 30.68 -18.71 2.48
CA ILE A 185 30.04 -17.44 2.77
C ILE A 185 29.08 -17.00 1.65
N LYS A 186 29.47 -17.09 0.37
CA LYS A 186 28.62 -16.68 -0.76
C LYS A 186 27.39 -17.59 -0.92
N LEU A 187 27.55 -18.89 -0.64
CA LEU A 187 26.44 -19.84 -0.64
C LEU A 187 25.45 -19.52 0.48
N ILE A 188 25.95 -19.26 1.69
CA ILE A 188 25.13 -18.82 2.82
C ILE A 188 24.35 -17.56 2.43
N LEU A 189 25.04 -16.52 1.93
CA LEU A 189 24.38 -15.28 1.51
C LEU A 189 23.29 -15.52 0.44
N LEU A 190 23.53 -16.38 -0.56
CA LEU A 190 22.54 -16.74 -1.58
C LEU A 190 21.29 -17.38 -0.99
N VAL A 191 21.45 -18.37 -0.12
CA VAL A 191 20.33 -19.07 0.53
C VAL A 191 19.51 -18.11 1.39
N PHE A 192 20.17 -17.30 2.21
CA PHE A 192 19.51 -16.28 3.02
C PHE A 192 18.78 -15.26 2.13
N THR A 193 19.39 -14.81 1.04
CA THR A 193 18.75 -13.88 0.07
C THR A 193 17.46 -14.48 -0.47
N TRP A 194 17.52 -15.74 -0.90
CA TRP A 194 16.38 -16.41 -1.52
C TRP A 194 15.23 -16.58 -0.52
N TYR A 195 15.55 -17.04 0.69
CA TYR A 195 14.60 -17.18 1.79
C TYR A 195 13.88 -15.86 2.11
N PHE A 196 14.63 -14.78 2.31
CA PHE A 196 14.04 -13.47 2.60
C PHE A 196 13.25 -12.90 1.41
N SER A 197 13.67 -13.18 0.18
CA SER A 197 12.92 -12.76 -1.02
C SER A 197 11.59 -13.50 -1.14
N ILE A 198 11.52 -14.78 -0.76
CA ILE A 198 10.27 -15.54 -0.72
C ILE A 198 9.32 -14.95 0.33
N ILE A 199 9.80 -14.69 1.54
CA ILE A 199 8.98 -14.05 2.58
C ILE A 199 8.51 -12.65 2.15
N GLY A 200 9.44 -11.86 1.60
CA GLY A 200 9.19 -10.53 1.05
C GLY A 200 8.27 -10.52 -0.17
N PHE A 201 8.04 -11.67 -0.81
CA PHE A 201 7.08 -11.81 -1.91
C PHE A 201 5.71 -12.25 -1.40
N VAL A 202 5.64 -13.32 -0.61
CA VAL A 202 4.38 -13.95 -0.20
C VAL A 202 3.52 -12.97 0.60
N PHE A 203 4.09 -12.31 1.61
CA PHE A 203 3.30 -11.44 2.48
C PHE A 203 2.74 -10.21 1.73
N PRO A 204 3.55 -9.41 0.99
CA PRO A 204 3.02 -8.31 0.19
C PRO A 204 2.08 -8.76 -0.93
N LEU A 205 2.30 -9.94 -1.53
CA LEU A 205 1.40 -10.47 -2.55
C LEU A 205 0.00 -10.76 -1.96
N LEU A 206 -0.07 -11.41 -0.80
CA LEU A 206 -1.35 -11.69 -0.14
C LEU A 206 -2.09 -10.40 0.22
N MET A 207 -1.36 -9.40 0.75
CA MET A 207 -1.93 -8.07 1.00
C MET A 207 -2.39 -7.42 -0.30
N LEU A 208 -1.61 -7.48 -1.37
CA LEU A 208 -1.95 -6.90 -2.67
C LEU A 208 -3.22 -7.54 -3.24
N MET A 209 -3.32 -8.87 -3.19
CA MET A 209 -4.51 -9.60 -3.62
C MET A 209 -5.75 -9.20 -2.80
N SER A 210 -5.59 -9.04 -1.48
CA SER A 210 -6.66 -8.57 -0.60
C SER A 210 -7.09 -7.13 -0.93
N SER A 211 -6.14 -6.23 -1.21
CA SER A 211 -6.41 -4.85 -1.62
C SER A 211 -7.11 -4.79 -2.98
N VAL A 212 -6.70 -5.60 -3.96
CA VAL A 212 -7.39 -5.71 -5.26
C VAL A 212 -8.81 -6.22 -5.09
N LYS A 213 -9.02 -7.26 -4.26
CA LYS A 213 -10.35 -7.80 -3.97
C LYS A 213 -11.23 -6.73 -3.32
N ARG A 214 -10.71 -6.02 -2.31
CA ARG A 214 -11.43 -4.94 -1.63
C ARG A 214 -11.82 -3.82 -2.60
N MET A 215 -10.90 -3.33 -3.42
CA MET A 215 -11.20 -2.33 -4.46
C MET A 215 -12.33 -2.79 -5.39
N ARG A 216 -12.30 -4.05 -5.85
CA ARG A 216 -13.37 -4.62 -6.68
C ARG A 216 -14.71 -4.59 -5.97
N THR A 217 -14.76 -5.10 -4.75
CA THR A 217 -15.99 -5.18 -3.96
C THR A 217 -16.56 -3.79 -3.67
N ASP A 218 -15.72 -2.85 -3.27
CA ASP A 218 -16.13 -1.50 -2.90
C ASP A 218 -16.76 -0.73 -4.06
N LEU A 219 -16.18 -0.87 -5.25
CA LEU A 219 -16.67 -0.21 -6.45
C LEU A 219 -17.97 -0.83 -6.94
N LEU A 220 -18.08 -2.15 -6.87
CA LEU A 220 -19.33 -2.85 -7.14
C LEU A 220 -20.42 -2.38 -6.18
N ILE A 221 -20.13 -2.22 -4.89
CA ILE A 221 -21.11 -1.75 -3.89
C ILE A 221 -21.57 -0.32 -4.23
N ILE A 222 -20.63 0.60 -4.48
CA ILE A 222 -20.96 2.00 -4.76
C ILE A 222 -21.80 2.12 -6.04
N GLU A 223 -21.39 1.48 -7.13
CA GLU A 223 -22.12 1.56 -8.40
C GLU A 223 -23.49 0.90 -8.31
N ARG A 224 -23.58 -0.24 -7.62
CA ARG A 224 -24.88 -0.87 -7.36
C ARG A 224 -25.79 0.02 -6.53
N ARG A 225 -25.27 0.69 -5.48
CA ARG A 225 -26.10 1.63 -4.68
C ARG A 225 -26.61 2.80 -5.50
N GLN A 226 -25.74 3.43 -6.30
CA GLN A 226 -26.13 4.54 -7.19
C GLN A 226 -27.18 4.11 -8.21
N ILE A 227 -26.98 2.97 -8.87
CA ILE A 227 -27.94 2.43 -9.83
C ILE A 227 -29.26 2.07 -9.13
N MET A 228 -29.22 1.49 -7.92
CA MET A 228 -30.41 1.15 -7.15
C MET A 228 -31.19 2.40 -6.68
N GLN A 229 -30.51 3.50 -6.35
CA GLN A 229 -31.16 4.79 -6.06
C GLN A 229 -31.87 5.31 -7.31
N LEU A 230 -31.22 5.31 -8.47
CA LEU A 230 -31.83 5.71 -9.75
C LEU A 230 -33.04 4.84 -10.13
N ILE A 231 -32.97 3.52 -9.89
CA ILE A 231 -34.10 2.61 -10.12
C ILE A 231 -35.28 2.95 -9.21
N ARG A 232 -35.03 3.32 -7.94
CA ARG A 232 -36.08 3.70 -6.98
C ARG A 232 -36.73 5.03 -7.32
N SER A 233 -35.98 5.97 -7.91
CA SER A 233 -36.50 7.30 -8.27
C SER A 233 -37.10 7.38 -9.67
N SER A 234 -36.88 6.39 -10.54
CA SER A 234 -37.38 6.40 -11.91
C SER A 234 -38.79 5.81 -12.02
N ALA A 235 -39.68 6.51 -12.71
CA ALA A 235 -41.00 6.02 -13.09
C ALA A 235 -41.02 5.30 -14.45
N ASP A 236 -39.96 5.44 -15.27
CA ASP A 236 -39.88 4.85 -16.60
C ASP A 236 -39.40 3.38 -16.55
N LYS A 237 -40.30 2.47 -16.98
CA LYS A 237 -40.02 1.03 -17.04
C LYS A 237 -38.88 0.68 -18.00
N THR A 238 -38.68 1.45 -19.07
CA THR A 238 -37.61 1.24 -20.05
C THR A 238 -36.25 1.55 -19.43
N GLU A 239 -36.14 2.69 -18.75
CA GLU A 239 -34.94 3.08 -18.02
C GLU A 239 -34.63 2.11 -16.87
N ILE A 240 -35.64 1.65 -16.10
CA ILE A 240 -35.44 0.62 -15.07
C ILE A 240 -34.85 -0.66 -15.68
N LYS A 241 -35.33 -1.10 -16.85
CA LYS A 241 -34.82 -2.29 -17.54
C LYS A 241 -33.37 -2.10 -17.97
N ARG A 242 -33.00 -0.91 -18.45
CA ARG A 242 -31.63 -0.53 -18.80
C ARG A 242 -30.70 -0.52 -17.57
N LEU A 243 -31.11 0.13 -16.48
CA LEU A 243 -30.35 0.20 -15.23
C LEU A 243 -30.13 -1.19 -14.61
N ARG A 244 -31.13 -2.07 -14.64
CA ARG A 244 -30.97 -3.48 -14.21
C ARG A 244 -29.96 -4.26 -15.05
N LYS A 245 -29.81 -3.93 -16.34
CA LYS A 245 -28.78 -4.53 -17.21
C LYS A 245 -27.38 -4.06 -16.80
N LEU A 246 -27.21 -2.80 -16.42
CA LEU A 246 -25.94 -2.25 -15.91
C LEU A 246 -25.50 -2.91 -14.58
N LEU A 247 -26.44 -3.30 -13.71
CA LEU A 247 -26.11 -4.08 -12.49
C LEU A 247 -25.45 -5.44 -12.78
N ARG A 248 -25.54 -5.94 -14.01
CA ARG A 248 -24.95 -7.23 -14.43
C ARG A 248 -23.63 -7.07 -15.17
N THR A 249 -23.23 -5.85 -15.55
CA THR A 249 -21.97 -5.63 -16.25
C THR A 249 -20.77 -5.58 -15.29
N PRO A 250 -19.63 -6.20 -15.62
CA PRO A 250 -18.43 -6.12 -14.80
C PRO A 250 -17.81 -4.72 -14.83
N VAL A 251 -17.33 -4.26 -13.67
CA VAL A 251 -16.77 -2.92 -13.46
C VAL A 251 -15.24 -3.01 -13.38
N SER A 252 -14.51 -2.10 -14.04
CA SER A 252 -13.04 -2.04 -13.94
C SER A 252 -12.59 -1.18 -12.74
N PRO A 253 -11.94 -1.75 -11.71
CA PRO A 253 -11.77 -1.08 -10.42
C PRO A 253 -10.82 0.12 -10.43
N ILE A 254 -9.77 -0.03 -11.21
CA ILE A 254 -8.54 0.75 -11.10
C ILE A 254 -8.73 2.20 -11.56
N ARG A 255 -9.64 2.44 -12.51
CA ARG A 255 -9.89 3.76 -13.11
C ARG A 255 -10.59 4.75 -12.18
N LYS A 256 -11.32 4.27 -11.16
CA LYS A 256 -12.06 5.12 -10.22
C LYS A 256 -11.21 5.57 -9.03
N PHE A 257 -10.27 4.73 -8.58
CA PHE A 257 -9.40 5.04 -7.43
C PHE A 257 -8.21 5.93 -7.78
N ALA A 258 -7.56 5.69 -8.92
CA ALA A 258 -6.37 6.44 -9.32
C ALA A 258 -6.63 7.36 -10.53
N GLY A 259 -7.91 7.60 -10.83
CA GLY A 259 -8.38 8.46 -11.91
C GLY A 259 -8.11 7.92 -13.31
N LYS A 260 -8.40 8.75 -14.33
CA LYS A 260 -8.11 8.42 -15.74
C LYS A 260 -6.62 8.11 -15.97
N ASN A 261 -5.74 8.63 -15.13
CA ASN A 261 -4.28 8.53 -15.24
C ASN A 261 -3.68 7.55 -14.21
N TRP A 262 -4.43 6.53 -13.79
CA TRP A 262 -3.98 5.58 -12.76
C TRP A 262 -2.63 4.92 -13.07
N PHE A 263 -2.36 4.66 -14.36
CA PHE A 263 -1.10 4.08 -14.79
C PHE A 263 0.06 5.05 -14.48
N TRP A 264 -0.13 6.34 -14.80
CA TRP A 264 0.82 7.40 -14.47
C TRP A 264 1.04 7.56 -12.97
N PHE A 265 0.01 7.38 -12.15
CA PHE A 265 0.15 7.38 -10.69
C PHE A 265 1.10 6.27 -10.20
N LEU A 266 1.00 5.06 -10.77
CA LEU A 266 1.88 3.96 -10.40
C LEU A 266 3.35 4.25 -10.73
N ILE A 267 3.62 4.95 -11.84
CA ILE A 267 4.99 5.20 -12.31
C ILE A 267 5.59 6.56 -11.93
N LYS A 268 4.77 7.55 -11.53
CA LYS A 268 5.25 8.88 -11.09
C LYS A 268 5.99 8.77 -9.77
N VAL A 269 7.15 9.41 -9.62
CA VAL A 269 7.85 9.49 -8.32
C VAL A 269 7.30 10.69 -7.56
N GLY A 270 6.73 10.47 -6.37
CA GLY A 270 6.16 11.53 -5.52
C GLY A 270 4.75 12.01 -5.90
N GLN A 271 4.21 12.92 -5.08
CA GLN A 271 2.96 13.66 -5.33
C GLN A 271 3.19 14.80 -6.33
#